data_AF-A0A8S8XXF2-F1
#
_entry.id   AF-A0A8S8XXF2-F1
#
_cell.length_a   1.000
_cell.length_b   1.000
_cell.length_c   1.000
_cell.angle_alpha   90.00
_cell.angle_beta   90.00
_cell.angle_gamma   90.00
#
_symmetry.space_group_name_H-M   'P 1'
#
loop_
_entity.id
_entity.type
_entity.pdbx_description
1 polymer ?
#
loop_
_entity_poly.entity_id
_entity_poly.type
_entity_poly.pdbx_seq_one_letter_code
_entity_poly.pdbx_strand_id
1 'polypeptide(L)'
;MTMTEGKQSIDHTSLQHGFFQFTFPHTWKGIVPWVIAAIMFLGATVTVIISLDIPDVPPIEDSQYVDNLDEIDDEQTVNLGPGWEDGGEAVFAVVEVVIQEGTLVHGYWEYDSDGENCSDYVDVFEDVILTVVPVSGGESFEITWNDEMGPEVSTYSRSCPGYDDWYIDEGDVIEMFIIGEDGYYSILSVGAEGLDPGERTEREDAQRIALAVIIVASALLMITTPTSLSDDIKNLKKRWGNSPFVHGTPGDLSPADGPVREVDENDWVLPPPGYETWPDNPYAPNEDGVLIEEHPDVVGTPTPATFTLYSINGMIFVGTALWLASDLTARHSDDTQQIIGYWLKIGIVLFSIIWTFFAFKKWKLMHNIIDTPSSRVRSVAAGPAELVGQVRPGPQGTLSVDVGGSSSRRVQGVVNYRWKEEERVCTKDSDGKESCSWVTRRTDAGGREFILHDGTGGILVDPNSWDKVNMGDRLFEWGTGNWRWTVWVLAAGDPVYCLGRVETRTHDEREEGIDTSIPNSLLVVRGNKDIGMQVHLHRGTELSLIAGLRSTTEAIVIPILMLVFSAIPFIW
;
A
#
# COMPACT_ATOMS: atom_id res chain seq x y z
N MET A 1 36.56 15.68 32.06
CA MET A 1 36.68 14.23 31.87
C MET A 1 36.26 13.98 30.44
N THR A 2 37.25 13.81 29.57
CA THR A 2 37.15 13.75 28.11
C THR A 2 36.51 12.43 27.70
N MET A 3 35.26 12.49 27.23
CA MET A 3 34.65 11.40 26.46
C MET A 3 35.10 11.60 25.01
N THR A 4 36.25 11.03 24.67
CA THR A 4 36.55 10.63 23.30
C THR A 4 35.64 9.44 22.98
N GLU A 5 34.39 9.70 22.63
CA GLU A 5 33.57 8.71 21.94
C GLU A 5 34.18 8.52 20.56
N GLY A 6 34.75 7.33 20.32
CA GLY A 6 35.27 6.97 19.02
C GLY A 6 34.16 7.09 17.98
N LYS A 7 34.44 7.83 16.90
CA LYS A 7 33.66 7.77 15.65
C LYS A 7 33.46 6.29 15.29
N GLN A 8 32.28 5.75 15.55
CA GLN A 8 31.90 4.46 14.99
C GLN A 8 31.68 4.72 13.50
N SER A 9 32.68 4.39 12.69
CA SER A 9 32.52 4.31 11.24
C SER A 9 31.31 3.44 10.93
N ILE A 10 30.45 3.90 10.02
CA ILE A 10 29.28 3.14 9.58
C ILE A 10 29.73 1.73 9.17
N ASP A 11 29.03 0.72 9.63
CA ASP A 11 29.15 -0.60 9.02
C ASP A 11 28.43 -0.56 7.66
N HIS A 12 29.17 -0.24 6.60
CA HIS A 12 28.62 -0.12 5.24
C HIS A 12 27.94 -1.41 4.76
N THR A 13 28.20 -2.56 5.39
CA THR A 13 27.51 -3.82 5.06
C THR A 13 26.04 -3.81 5.47
N SER A 14 25.64 -2.99 6.45
CA SER A 14 24.24 -2.87 6.87
C SER A 14 23.34 -2.13 5.87
N LEU A 15 23.92 -1.50 4.85
CA LEU A 15 23.20 -0.80 3.77
C LEU A 15 23.22 -1.60 2.45
N GLN A 16 23.76 -2.83 2.49
CA GLN A 16 23.82 -3.73 1.35
C GLN A 16 22.92 -4.93 1.59
N HIS A 17 21.73 -4.88 1.00
CA HIS A 17 20.77 -5.97 1.12
C HIS A 17 20.90 -6.98 -0.02
N GLY A 18 20.71 -8.24 0.33
CA GLY A 18 20.75 -9.35 -0.60
C GLY A 18 19.41 -9.61 -1.29
N PHE A 19 19.08 -10.88 -1.44
CA PHE A 19 17.90 -11.30 -2.19
C PHE A 19 16.57 -10.93 -1.50
N PHE A 20 16.46 -11.11 -0.19
CA PHE A 20 15.22 -10.85 0.56
C PHE A 20 15.50 -10.16 1.88
N GLN A 21 14.66 -9.17 2.24
CA GLN A 21 14.65 -8.52 3.54
C GLN A 21 13.24 -8.47 4.10
N PHE A 22 13.09 -8.92 5.35
CA PHE A 22 11.83 -8.81 6.07
C PHE A 22 11.75 -7.41 6.71
N THR A 23 10.73 -6.62 6.35
CA THR A 23 10.57 -5.24 6.83
C THR A 23 9.28 -5.08 7.61
N PHE A 24 9.30 -4.25 8.65
CA PHE A 24 8.15 -4.03 9.53
C PHE A 24 7.74 -2.56 9.55
N PRO A 25 6.44 -2.24 9.45
CA PRO A 25 6.00 -0.86 9.60
C PRO A 25 6.39 -0.33 10.98
N HIS A 26 6.84 0.92 11.01
CA HIS A 26 7.35 1.54 12.24
C HIS A 26 6.46 2.66 12.78
N THR A 27 5.37 3.00 12.08
CA THR A 27 4.35 3.94 12.54
C THR A 27 3.10 3.19 12.96
N TRP A 28 2.37 3.71 13.95
CA TRP A 28 1.07 3.14 14.35
C TRP A 28 0.09 3.02 13.18
N LYS A 29 0.15 3.95 12.22
CA LYS A 29 -0.66 3.92 11.00
C LYS A 29 -0.34 2.72 10.10
N GLY A 30 0.89 2.19 10.14
CA GLY A 30 1.28 0.98 9.42
C GLY A 30 1.14 -0.29 10.26
N ILE A 31 1.47 -0.24 11.55
CA ILE A 31 1.47 -1.41 12.45
C ILE A 31 0.06 -1.98 12.63
N VAL A 32 -0.94 -1.12 12.87
CA VAL A 32 -2.33 -1.58 13.08
C VAL A 32 -2.86 -2.38 11.88
N PRO A 33 -2.88 -1.83 10.64
CA PRO A 33 -3.34 -2.60 9.48
C PRO A 33 -2.48 -3.83 9.19
N TRP A 34 -1.18 -3.79 9.48
CA TRP A 34 -0.30 -4.95 9.32
C TRP A 34 -0.68 -6.11 10.26
N VAL A 35 -0.97 -5.81 11.53
CA VAL A 35 -1.45 -6.81 12.50
C VAL A 35 -2.82 -7.34 12.13
N ILE A 36 -3.74 -6.47 11.69
CA ILE A 36 -5.06 -6.88 11.18
C ILE A 36 -4.89 -7.85 10.02
N ALA A 37 -4.02 -7.53 9.05
CA ALA A 37 -3.76 -8.41 7.92
C ALA A 37 -3.19 -9.77 8.35
N ALA A 38 -2.27 -9.80 9.33
CA ALA A 38 -1.76 -11.06 9.87
C ALA A 38 -2.86 -11.92 10.51
N ILE A 39 -3.80 -11.31 11.25
CA ILE A 39 -4.97 -12.01 11.81
C ILE A 39 -5.89 -12.51 10.69
N MET A 40 -6.10 -11.70 9.65
CA MET A 40 -6.89 -12.10 8.48
C MET A 40 -6.29 -13.31 7.76
N PHE A 41 -4.97 -13.37 7.57
CA PHE A 41 -4.31 -14.54 7.00
C PHE A 41 -4.51 -15.79 7.85
N LEU A 42 -4.42 -15.67 9.17
CA LEU A 42 -4.71 -16.79 10.08
C LEU A 42 -6.18 -17.22 9.96
N GLY A 43 -7.11 -16.27 9.94
CA GLY A 43 -8.54 -16.53 9.74
C GLY A 43 -8.82 -17.24 8.43
N ALA A 44 -8.29 -16.74 7.31
CA ALA A 44 -8.42 -17.39 6.00
C ALA A 44 -7.82 -18.79 5.98
N THR A 45 -6.67 -19.00 6.63
CA THR A 45 -6.05 -20.33 6.74
C THR A 45 -6.96 -21.30 7.51
N VAL A 46 -7.59 -20.84 8.60
CA VAL A 46 -8.55 -21.64 9.35
C VAL A 46 -9.79 -21.94 8.51
N THR A 47 -10.31 -20.96 7.75
CA THR A 47 -11.44 -21.17 6.84
C THR A 47 -11.12 -22.21 5.76
N VAL A 48 -9.92 -22.17 5.16
CA VAL A 48 -9.49 -23.19 4.20
C VAL A 48 -9.38 -24.56 4.85
N ILE A 49 -8.91 -24.66 6.10
CA ILE A 49 -8.84 -25.94 6.81
C ILE A 49 -10.25 -26.49 7.05
N ILE A 50 -11.18 -25.65 7.51
CA ILE A 50 -12.58 -26.04 7.74
C ILE A 50 -13.25 -26.47 6.43
N SER A 51 -12.97 -25.79 5.32
CA SER A 51 -13.55 -26.16 4.02
C SER A 51 -13.03 -27.49 3.46
N LEU A 52 -11.99 -28.09 4.04
CA LEU A 52 -11.59 -29.45 3.70
C LEU A 52 -12.46 -30.53 4.36
N ASP A 53 -13.20 -30.16 5.40
CA ASP A 53 -14.17 -31.04 6.08
C ASP A 53 -15.57 -30.97 5.44
N ILE A 54 -15.79 -30.08 4.47
CA ILE A 54 -17.06 -30.01 3.71
C ILE A 54 -16.96 -30.99 2.52
N PRO A 55 -17.94 -31.89 2.32
CA PRO A 55 -17.99 -32.81 1.19
C PRO A 55 -17.78 -32.12 -0.18
N ASP A 56 -16.96 -32.73 -1.04
CA ASP A 56 -16.77 -32.30 -2.44
C ASP A 56 -17.86 -32.93 -3.29
N VAL A 57 -18.72 -32.13 -3.90
CA VAL A 57 -19.81 -32.62 -4.76
C VAL A 57 -19.53 -32.15 -6.19
N PRO A 58 -19.54 -33.04 -7.20
CA PRO A 58 -19.34 -32.65 -8.57
C PRO A 58 -20.50 -31.78 -9.08
N PRO A 59 -20.28 -30.96 -10.12
CA PRO A 59 -21.34 -30.20 -10.75
C PRO A 59 -22.48 -31.09 -11.23
N ILE A 60 -23.71 -30.59 -11.13
CA ILE A 60 -24.91 -31.33 -11.55
C ILE A 60 -24.83 -31.69 -13.04
N GLU A 61 -24.23 -30.83 -13.88
CA GLU A 61 -24.07 -31.10 -15.32
C GLU A 61 -23.14 -32.28 -15.66
N ASP A 62 -22.28 -32.68 -14.73
CA ASP A 62 -21.39 -33.84 -14.88
C ASP A 62 -22.05 -35.14 -14.38
N SER A 63 -23.27 -35.05 -13.83
CA SER A 63 -24.03 -36.17 -13.27
C SER A 63 -24.82 -36.94 -14.33
N GLN A 64 -25.23 -38.16 -13.98
CA GLN A 64 -26.04 -39.00 -14.87
C GLN A 64 -27.52 -38.58 -14.82
N TYR A 65 -28.07 -38.10 -15.93
CA TYR A 65 -29.51 -37.86 -16.04
C TYR A 65 -30.21 -39.17 -16.41
N VAL A 66 -31.07 -39.68 -15.53
CA VAL A 66 -31.71 -40.99 -15.68
C VAL A 66 -33.23 -40.88 -15.54
N ASP A 67 -33.96 -41.68 -16.32
CA ASP A 67 -35.43 -41.73 -16.22
C ASP A 67 -35.89 -42.62 -15.06
N ASN A 68 -35.04 -43.56 -14.60
CA ASN A 68 -35.28 -44.50 -13.50
C ASN A 68 -33.95 -44.86 -12.80
N LEU A 69 -34.01 -45.28 -11.53
CA LEU A 69 -32.80 -45.71 -10.78
C LEU A 69 -32.09 -46.91 -11.41
N ASP A 70 -32.82 -47.82 -12.07
CA ASP A 70 -32.25 -48.99 -12.74
C ASP A 70 -31.39 -48.65 -13.98
N GLU A 71 -31.45 -47.40 -14.47
CA GLU A 71 -30.68 -46.92 -15.62
C GLU A 71 -29.33 -46.31 -15.22
N ILE A 72 -29.07 -46.16 -13.93
CA ILE A 72 -27.81 -45.62 -13.40
C ILE A 72 -26.67 -46.58 -13.76
N ASP A 73 -25.63 -46.05 -14.41
CA ASP A 73 -24.41 -46.80 -14.68
C ASP A 73 -23.51 -46.80 -13.44
N ASP A 74 -23.56 -47.90 -12.67
CA ASP A 74 -22.75 -48.13 -11.48
C ASP A 74 -21.23 -48.19 -11.78
N GLU A 75 -20.81 -48.28 -13.05
CA GLU A 75 -19.40 -48.19 -13.43
C GLU A 75 -18.91 -46.73 -13.58
N GLN A 76 -19.83 -45.76 -13.74
CA GLN A 76 -19.50 -44.33 -13.83
C GLN A 76 -19.53 -43.69 -12.43
N THR A 77 -18.47 -43.96 -11.67
CA THR A 77 -18.27 -43.42 -10.32
C THR A 77 -17.33 -42.21 -10.30
N VAL A 78 -17.49 -41.37 -9.28
CA VAL A 78 -16.59 -40.27 -8.94
C VAL A 78 -15.89 -40.59 -7.62
N ASN A 79 -14.59 -40.35 -7.54
CA ASN A 79 -13.83 -40.55 -6.31
C ASN A 79 -14.21 -39.47 -5.28
N LEU A 80 -14.71 -39.90 -4.13
CA LEU A 80 -15.06 -39.02 -3.02
C LEU A 80 -13.79 -38.43 -2.39
N GLY A 81 -13.71 -37.10 -2.39
CA GLY A 81 -12.58 -36.35 -1.87
C GLY A 81 -12.63 -36.13 -0.36
N PRO A 82 -11.74 -35.28 0.18
CA PRO A 82 -11.81 -34.82 1.58
C PRO A 82 -13.16 -34.17 1.87
N GLY A 83 -13.74 -34.49 3.03
CA GLY A 83 -15.04 -33.97 3.48
C GLY A 83 -16.09 -35.06 3.65
N TRP A 84 -16.00 -36.15 2.88
CA TRP A 84 -16.84 -37.34 3.03
C TRP A 84 -16.32 -38.23 4.18
N GLU A 85 -17.22 -38.71 5.06
CA GLU A 85 -16.83 -39.56 6.22
C GLU A 85 -16.27 -40.92 5.77
N ASP A 86 -16.99 -41.57 4.85
CA ASP A 86 -16.65 -42.86 4.26
C ASP A 86 -16.11 -42.64 2.84
N GLY A 87 -14.93 -42.03 2.72
CA GLY A 87 -14.29 -41.82 1.41
C GLY A 87 -14.26 -43.09 0.54
N GLY A 88 -14.33 -42.94 -0.78
CA GLY A 88 -14.58 -44.07 -1.67
C GLY A 88 -14.93 -43.62 -3.09
N GLU A 89 -15.83 -44.35 -3.72
CA GLU A 89 -16.37 -44.00 -5.04
C GLU A 89 -17.90 -43.98 -4.95
N ALA A 90 -18.51 -42.92 -5.47
CA ALA A 90 -19.97 -42.76 -5.47
C ALA A 90 -20.48 -42.43 -6.86
N VAL A 91 -21.77 -42.70 -7.08
CA VAL A 91 -22.47 -42.34 -8.30
C VAL A 91 -23.31 -41.10 -8.05
N PHE A 92 -23.29 -40.15 -8.99
CA PHE A 92 -24.09 -38.92 -8.93
C PHE A 92 -25.10 -38.95 -10.07
N ALA A 93 -26.38 -38.78 -9.75
CA ALA A 93 -27.46 -38.86 -10.72
C ALA A 93 -28.54 -37.81 -10.48
N VAL A 94 -29.28 -37.49 -11.53
CA VAL A 94 -30.44 -36.60 -11.51
C VAL A 94 -31.64 -37.38 -12.02
N VAL A 95 -32.72 -37.39 -11.25
CA VAL A 95 -33.94 -38.14 -11.56
C VAL A 95 -35.21 -37.33 -11.28
N GLU A 96 -36.15 -37.32 -12.22
CA GLU A 96 -37.45 -36.67 -12.07
C GLU A 96 -38.48 -37.66 -11.49
N VAL A 97 -39.10 -37.31 -10.37
CA VAL A 97 -40.02 -38.18 -9.63
C VAL A 97 -41.29 -37.45 -9.21
N VAL A 98 -42.34 -38.21 -8.93
CA VAL A 98 -43.58 -37.75 -8.31
C VAL A 98 -43.61 -38.22 -6.85
N ILE A 99 -43.89 -37.31 -5.93
CA ILE A 99 -44.07 -37.64 -4.51
C ILE A 99 -45.39 -38.42 -4.34
N GLN A 100 -45.34 -39.62 -3.79
CA GLN A 100 -46.52 -40.42 -3.43
C GLN A 100 -46.90 -40.29 -1.95
N GLU A 101 -45.90 -40.11 -1.08
CA GLU A 101 -46.12 -39.91 0.35
C GLU A 101 -44.98 -39.07 0.93
N GLY A 102 -45.33 -38.11 1.79
CA GLY A 102 -44.40 -37.20 2.45
C GLY A 102 -44.61 -35.72 2.06
N THR A 103 -44.06 -34.82 2.87
CA THR A 103 -44.08 -33.37 2.64
C THR A 103 -42.64 -32.87 2.75
N LEU A 104 -42.15 -32.23 1.69
CA LEU A 104 -40.77 -31.76 1.58
C LEU A 104 -40.60 -30.32 2.08
N VAL A 105 -41.55 -29.45 1.71
CA VAL A 105 -41.49 -28.00 1.98
C VAL A 105 -42.83 -27.50 2.49
N HIS A 106 -42.81 -26.55 3.43
CA HIS A 106 -43.93 -25.69 3.81
C HIS A 106 -43.51 -24.22 3.69
N GLY A 107 -44.13 -23.49 2.77
CA GLY A 107 -43.92 -22.05 2.64
C GLY A 107 -45.12 -21.25 3.13
N TYR A 108 -44.84 -20.19 3.90
CA TYR A 108 -45.85 -19.32 4.51
C TYR A 108 -45.30 -17.90 4.68
N TRP A 109 -46.13 -16.94 5.06
CA TRP A 109 -45.68 -15.58 5.35
C TRP A 109 -46.40 -15.00 6.56
N GLU A 110 -45.70 -14.12 7.30
CA GLU A 110 -46.25 -13.45 8.48
C GLU A 110 -46.04 -11.94 8.43
N TYR A 111 -46.88 -11.19 9.15
CA TYR A 111 -46.63 -9.77 9.43
C TYR A 111 -45.73 -9.62 10.65
N ASP A 112 -44.91 -8.57 10.65
CA ASP A 112 -44.26 -8.09 11.86
C ASP A 112 -45.30 -7.64 12.90
N SER A 113 -44.83 -7.44 14.15
CA SER A 113 -45.71 -7.09 15.27
C SER A 113 -46.54 -5.83 15.04
N ASP A 114 -46.10 -4.98 14.11
CA ASP A 114 -46.69 -3.67 13.83
C ASP A 114 -47.62 -3.73 12.60
N GLY A 115 -47.64 -4.86 11.88
CA GLY A 115 -48.49 -5.09 10.71
C GLY A 115 -48.08 -4.31 9.47
N GLU A 116 -46.87 -3.74 9.47
CA GLU A 116 -46.38 -2.84 8.41
C GLU A 116 -45.43 -3.55 7.44
N ASN A 117 -44.60 -4.48 7.94
CA ASN A 117 -43.73 -5.30 7.11
C ASN A 117 -44.17 -6.76 7.19
N CYS A 118 -44.06 -7.45 6.07
CA CYS A 118 -44.26 -8.89 6.02
C CYS A 118 -42.92 -9.59 5.78
N SER A 119 -42.83 -10.85 6.19
CA SER A 119 -41.70 -11.73 5.93
C SER A 119 -42.22 -13.06 5.40
N ASP A 120 -41.62 -13.52 4.30
CA ASP A 120 -41.82 -14.84 3.72
C ASP A 120 -40.87 -15.86 4.37
N TYR A 121 -41.39 -17.05 4.60
CA TYR A 121 -40.70 -18.19 5.20
C TYR A 121 -40.87 -19.42 4.32
N VAL A 122 -39.80 -20.19 4.19
CA VAL A 122 -39.79 -21.48 3.49
C VAL A 122 -39.09 -22.46 4.42
N ASP A 123 -39.88 -23.35 5.01
CA ASP A 123 -39.38 -24.39 5.90
C ASP A 123 -39.20 -25.68 5.10
N VAL A 124 -37.96 -26.18 5.04
CA VAL A 124 -37.62 -27.47 4.45
C VAL A 124 -37.56 -28.50 5.57
N PHE A 125 -38.26 -29.63 5.42
CA PHE A 125 -38.24 -30.68 6.43
C PHE A 125 -36.93 -31.48 6.36
N GLU A 126 -36.10 -31.36 7.40
CA GLU A 126 -34.79 -32.05 7.54
C GLU A 126 -34.94 -33.56 7.75
N ASP A 127 -35.89 -34.00 8.59
CA ASP A 127 -36.14 -35.42 8.89
C ASP A 127 -37.31 -35.97 8.06
N VAL A 128 -37.17 -36.04 6.74
CA VAL A 128 -38.22 -36.54 5.83
C VAL A 128 -37.85 -37.89 5.20
N ILE A 129 -38.83 -38.79 5.16
CA ILE A 129 -38.81 -40.00 4.32
C ILE A 129 -39.85 -39.77 3.23
N LEU A 130 -39.39 -39.67 1.98
CA LEU A 130 -40.27 -39.53 0.83
C LEU A 130 -40.48 -40.90 0.18
N THR A 131 -41.73 -41.26 -0.09
CA THR A 131 -42.03 -42.33 -1.06
C THR A 131 -42.26 -41.69 -2.40
N VAL A 132 -41.42 -42.00 -3.39
CA VAL A 132 -41.45 -41.37 -4.71
C VAL A 132 -41.56 -42.42 -5.82
N VAL A 133 -42.05 -42.01 -6.99
CA VAL A 133 -42.08 -42.84 -8.20
C VAL A 133 -41.52 -42.05 -9.39
N PRO A 134 -40.66 -42.64 -10.25
CA PRO A 134 -40.17 -41.94 -11.43
C PRO A 134 -41.30 -41.51 -12.36
N VAL A 135 -41.19 -40.31 -12.95
CA VAL A 135 -42.21 -39.76 -13.87
C VAL A 135 -42.38 -40.64 -15.12
N SER A 136 -41.30 -41.29 -15.56
CA SER A 136 -41.28 -42.24 -16.68
C SER A 136 -42.07 -43.53 -16.41
N GLY A 137 -42.38 -43.81 -15.14
CA GLY A 137 -43.07 -44.99 -14.64
C GLY A 137 -42.11 -46.10 -14.20
N GLY A 138 -42.33 -46.63 -12.99
CA GLY A 138 -41.47 -47.65 -12.39
C GLY A 138 -42.02 -48.14 -11.04
N GLU A 139 -41.18 -48.81 -10.26
CA GLU A 139 -41.50 -49.13 -8.85
C GLU A 139 -41.28 -47.88 -7.97
N SER A 140 -42.11 -47.71 -6.95
CA SER A 140 -41.91 -46.66 -5.96
C SER A 140 -40.79 -47.04 -5.01
N PHE A 141 -40.00 -46.06 -4.57
CA PHE A 141 -38.92 -46.25 -3.61
C PHE A 141 -38.95 -45.18 -2.53
N GLU A 142 -38.37 -45.52 -1.38
CA GLU A 142 -38.18 -44.59 -0.27
C GLU A 142 -36.81 -43.93 -0.38
N ILE A 143 -36.75 -42.63 -0.12
CA ILE A 143 -35.50 -41.87 -0.13
C ILE A 143 -35.52 -40.78 0.94
N THR A 144 -34.34 -40.49 1.51
CA THR A 144 -34.12 -39.49 2.56
C THR A 144 -32.98 -38.55 2.16
N TRP A 145 -32.86 -37.42 2.86
CA TRP A 145 -31.67 -36.57 2.76
C TRP A 145 -30.40 -37.36 3.10
N ASN A 146 -29.28 -36.92 2.53
CA ASN A 146 -27.95 -37.39 2.90
C ASN A 146 -27.63 -36.95 4.34
N ASP A 147 -26.96 -37.82 5.11
CA ASP A 147 -26.67 -37.55 6.53
C ASP A 147 -25.48 -36.58 6.74
N GLU A 148 -24.64 -36.38 5.70
CA GLU A 148 -23.47 -35.51 5.75
C GLU A 148 -23.75 -34.09 5.22
N MET A 149 -24.80 -33.93 4.39
CA MET A 149 -25.20 -32.67 3.76
C MET A 149 -26.61 -32.25 4.21
N GLY A 150 -26.76 -31.01 4.71
CA GLY A 150 -28.07 -30.47 5.10
C GLY A 150 -29.01 -30.28 3.91
N PRO A 151 -30.34 -30.19 4.07
CA PRO A 151 -31.29 -30.18 2.96
C PRO A 151 -31.21 -28.89 2.11
N GLU A 152 -31.45 -28.99 0.81
CA GLU A 152 -31.47 -27.87 -0.14
C GLU A 152 -32.57 -28.07 -1.17
N VAL A 153 -33.49 -27.09 -1.28
CA VAL A 153 -34.63 -27.16 -2.21
C VAL A 153 -34.79 -25.84 -2.98
N SER A 154 -34.69 -25.91 -4.30
CA SER A 154 -34.99 -24.81 -5.21
C SER A 154 -36.50 -24.67 -5.40
N THR A 155 -37.07 -23.52 -5.01
CA THR A 155 -38.50 -23.20 -5.17
C THR A 155 -38.67 -21.78 -5.71
N TYR A 156 -39.85 -21.44 -6.25
CA TYR A 156 -40.10 -20.06 -6.67
C TYR A 156 -40.14 -19.12 -5.46
N SER A 157 -39.33 -18.06 -5.51
CA SER A 157 -39.44 -16.96 -4.56
C SER A 157 -40.82 -16.30 -4.68
N ARG A 158 -41.52 -16.16 -3.55
CA ARG A 158 -42.85 -15.57 -3.45
C ARG A 158 -42.78 -14.34 -2.55
N SER A 159 -43.06 -13.16 -3.10
CA SER A 159 -43.07 -11.93 -2.30
C SER A 159 -44.40 -11.76 -1.56
N CYS A 160 -44.32 -11.53 -0.25
CA CYS A 160 -45.47 -11.14 0.57
C CYS A 160 -45.89 -9.68 0.28
N PRO A 161 -47.12 -9.26 0.63
CA PRO A 161 -48.22 -10.07 1.15
C PRO A 161 -49.10 -10.66 0.02
N GLY A 162 -49.83 -11.75 0.32
CA GLY A 162 -51.00 -12.14 -0.47
C GLY A 162 -50.97 -13.48 -1.20
N TYR A 163 -50.18 -14.45 -0.73
CA TYR A 163 -50.32 -15.86 -1.12
C TYR A 163 -50.78 -16.73 0.08
N ASP A 164 -51.48 -17.83 -0.19
CA ASP A 164 -51.84 -18.81 0.83
C ASP A 164 -50.64 -19.74 1.09
N ASP A 165 -50.56 -20.35 2.28
CA ASP A 165 -49.59 -21.40 2.58
C ASP A 165 -49.54 -22.43 1.46
N TRP A 166 -48.33 -22.79 1.07
CA TRP A 166 -48.07 -23.74 -0.01
C TRP A 166 -47.11 -24.82 0.47
N TYR A 167 -47.19 -25.98 -0.17
CA TYR A 167 -46.43 -27.16 0.18
C TYR A 167 -45.84 -27.75 -1.09
N ILE A 168 -44.73 -28.48 -0.93
CA ILE A 168 -44.26 -29.45 -1.93
C ILE A 168 -44.47 -30.81 -1.30
N ASP A 169 -45.49 -31.53 -1.74
CA ASP A 169 -45.96 -32.78 -1.11
C ASP A 169 -46.60 -33.76 -2.11
N GLU A 170 -47.46 -34.66 -1.62
CA GLU A 170 -48.08 -35.74 -2.40
C GLU A 170 -48.71 -35.22 -3.71
N GLY A 171 -48.21 -35.75 -4.82
CA GLY A 171 -48.66 -35.44 -6.18
C GLY A 171 -47.78 -34.43 -6.92
N ASP A 172 -46.87 -33.76 -6.24
CA ASP A 172 -45.93 -32.84 -6.88
C ASP A 172 -44.80 -33.57 -7.59
N VAL A 173 -44.37 -33.00 -8.71
CA VAL A 173 -43.21 -33.44 -9.48
C VAL A 173 -42.00 -32.67 -9.01
N ILE A 174 -40.93 -33.40 -8.69
CA ILE A 174 -39.65 -32.85 -8.26
C ILE A 174 -38.51 -33.50 -9.06
N GLU A 175 -37.44 -32.75 -9.28
CA GLU A 175 -36.19 -33.26 -9.81
C GLU A 175 -35.19 -33.39 -8.65
N MET A 176 -34.67 -34.59 -8.43
CA MET A 176 -33.75 -34.86 -7.33
C MET A 176 -32.34 -35.06 -7.86
N PHE A 177 -31.39 -34.31 -7.31
CA PHE A 177 -29.97 -34.62 -7.40
C PHE A 177 -29.62 -35.58 -6.27
N ILE A 178 -29.09 -36.76 -6.60
CA ILE A 178 -28.87 -37.86 -5.65
C ILE A 178 -27.43 -38.37 -5.71
N ILE A 179 -26.98 -38.92 -4.58
CA ILE A 179 -25.73 -39.66 -4.46
C ILE A 179 -26.02 -41.12 -4.14
N GLY A 180 -25.33 -42.03 -4.83
CA GLY A 180 -25.38 -43.47 -4.65
C GLY A 180 -24.08 -44.00 -4.06
N GLU A 181 -24.14 -44.58 -2.87
CA GLU A 181 -23.00 -45.18 -2.16
C GLU A 181 -23.35 -46.62 -1.77
N ASP A 182 -22.52 -47.59 -2.18
CA ASP A 182 -22.74 -49.03 -1.92
C ASP A 182 -24.16 -49.53 -2.27
N GLY A 183 -24.81 -48.92 -3.27
CA GLY A 183 -26.16 -49.26 -3.73
C GLY A 183 -27.31 -48.61 -2.94
N TYR A 184 -27.02 -47.67 -2.04
CA TYR A 184 -28.00 -46.84 -1.34
C TYR A 184 -28.00 -45.43 -1.91
N TYR A 185 -29.18 -44.89 -2.17
CA TYR A 185 -29.36 -43.54 -2.72
C TYR A 185 -29.88 -42.58 -1.65
N SER A 186 -29.30 -41.39 -1.60
CA SER A 186 -29.74 -40.29 -0.74
C SER A 186 -29.87 -38.99 -1.52
N ILE A 187 -30.74 -38.10 -1.08
CA ILE A 187 -30.99 -36.81 -1.73
C ILE A 187 -29.85 -35.85 -1.36
N LEU A 188 -29.22 -35.30 -2.39
CA LEU A 188 -28.32 -34.18 -2.27
C LEU A 188 -29.04 -32.85 -2.47
N SER A 189 -29.94 -32.67 -3.41
CA SER A 189 -30.74 -31.43 -3.50
C SER A 189 -31.98 -31.67 -4.35
N VAL A 190 -32.97 -30.80 -4.23
CA VAL A 190 -34.25 -30.94 -4.95
C VAL A 190 -34.59 -29.67 -5.71
N GLY A 191 -34.98 -29.82 -6.97
CA GLY A 191 -35.64 -28.82 -7.78
C GLY A 191 -37.15 -29.05 -7.78
N ALA A 192 -37.92 -28.09 -7.29
CA ALA A 192 -39.38 -28.18 -7.27
C ALA A 192 -40.01 -27.14 -8.21
N GLU A 193 -41.29 -27.35 -8.56
CA GLU A 193 -42.05 -26.43 -9.41
C GLU A 193 -41.44 -26.23 -10.83
N GLY A 194 -40.69 -27.24 -11.30
CA GLY A 194 -39.99 -27.22 -12.59
C GLY A 194 -38.69 -26.38 -12.59
N LEU A 195 -38.14 -26.09 -11.41
CA LEU A 195 -36.78 -25.58 -11.25
C LEU A 195 -35.80 -26.75 -11.17
N ASP A 196 -34.56 -26.49 -11.57
CA ASP A 196 -33.46 -27.45 -11.43
C ASP A 196 -33.01 -27.56 -9.95
N PRO A 197 -32.51 -28.72 -9.51
CA PRO A 197 -31.94 -28.89 -8.17
C PRO A 197 -30.75 -27.95 -7.95
N GLY A 198 -30.62 -27.45 -6.72
CA GLY A 198 -29.55 -26.54 -6.34
C GLY A 198 -28.18 -27.24 -6.34
N GLU A 199 -27.18 -26.61 -6.96
CA GLU A 199 -25.81 -27.13 -6.95
C GLU A 199 -25.16 -26.99 -5.57
N ARG A 200 -24.44 -28.03 -5.13
CA ARG A 200 -23.76 -28.04 -3.83
C ARG A 200 -22.40 -27.34 -3.93
N THR A 201 -22.38 -26.07 -3.52
CA THR A 201 -21.20 -25.18 -3.63
C THR A 201 -20.64 -24.70 -2.29
N GLU A 202 -21.06 -25.33 -1.18
CA GLU A 202 -20.71 -24.91 0.19
C GLU A 202 -19.18 -24.88 0.42
N ARG A 203 -18.47 -25.85 -0.16
CA ARG A 203 -17.01 -25.95 -0.10
C ARG A 203 -16.34 -24.82 -0.87
N GLU A 204 -16.78 -24.59 -2.11
CA GLU A 204 -16.30 -23.53 -3.01
C GLU A 204 -16.53 -22.18 -2.37
N ASP A 205 -17.70 -21.94 -1.78
CA ASP A 205 -18.04 -20.70 -1.10
C ASP A 205 -17.15 -20.41 0.10
N ALA A 206 -16.85 -21.42 0.92
CA ALA A 206 -15.89 -21.28 2.00
C ALA A 206 -14.48 -20.91 1.48
N GLN A 207 -14.04 -21.52 0.37
CA GLN A 207 -12.76 -21.20 -0.27
C GLN A 207 -12.75 -19.79 -0.91
N ARG A 208 -13.84 -19.38 -1.57
CA ARG A 208 -14.03 -18.04 -2.14
C ARG A 208 -13.94 -16.97 -1.06
N ILE A 209 -14.57 -17.19 0.11
CA ILE A 209 -14.46 -16.31 1.27
C ILE A 209 -13.01 -16.22 1.75
N ALA A 210 -12.32 -17.36 1.87
CA ALA A 210 -10.91 -17.35 2.28
C ALA A 210 -10.02 -16.58 1.29
N LEU A 211 -10.24 -16.77 -0.02
CA LEU A 211 -9.55 -16.01 -1.07
C LEU A 211 -9.83 -14.51 -0.95
N ALA A 212 -11.09 -14.10 -0.75
CA ALA A 212 -11.45 -12.70 -0.56
C ALA A 212 -10.73 -12.07 0.65
N VAL A 213 -10.63 -12.80 1.76
CA VAL A 213 -9.89 -12.37 2.95
C VAL A 213 -8.39 -12.24 2.65
N ILE A 214 -7.78 -13.20 1.94
CA ILE A 214 -6.37 -13.16 1.53
C ILE A 214 -6.08 -11.97 0.62
N ILE A 215 -6.97 -11.64 -0.31
CA ILE A 215 -6.84 -10.47 -1.20
C ILE A 215 -6.74 -9.20 -0.36
N VAL A 216 -7.67 -8.99 0.58
CA VAL A 216 -7.67 -7.79 1.44
C VAL A 216 -6.43 -7.76 2.34
N ALA A 217 -6.06 -8.88 2.96
CA ALA A 217 -4.87 -8.97 3.81
C ALA A 217 -3.58 -8.66 3.05
N SER A 218 -3.42 -9.22 1.85
CA SER A 218 -2.26 -9.00 0.97
C SER A 218 -2.17 -7.53 0.54
N ALA A 219 -3.30 -6.90 0.18
CA ALA A 219 -3.33 -5.49 -0.16
C ALA A 219 -2.90 -4.59 1.02
N LEU A 220 -3.40 -4.88 2.23
CA LEU A 220 -3.00 -4.16 3.44
C LEU A 220 -1.51 -4.30 3.73
N LEU A 221 -0.96 -5.52 3.66
CA LEU A 221 0.48 -5.74 3.85
C LEU A 221 1.29 -5.03 2.77
N MET A 222 0.90 -5.12 1.51
CA MET A 222 1.58 -4.43 0.41
C MET A 222 1.65 -2.92 0.64
N ILE A 223 0.55 -2.26 1.02
CA ILE A 223 0.52 -0.80 1.21
C ILE A 223 1.33 -0.37 2.44
N THR A 224 1.37 -1.21 3.48
CA THR A 224 1.97 -0.88 4.77
C THR A 224 3.42 -1.33 4.91
N THR A 225 3.90 -2.20 4.02
CA THR A 225 5.27 -2.70 4.03
C THR A 225 6.25 -1.59 3.66
N PRO A 226 7.17 -1.18 4.56
CA PRO A 226 8.16 -0.17 4.25
C PRO A 226 9.29 -0.73 3.37
N THR A 227 10.12 0.16 2.84
CA THR A 227 11.28 -0.23 2.01
C THR A 227 12.37 -0.86 2.86
N SER A 228 13.19 -1.71 2.24
CA SER A 228 14.27 -2.41 2.96
C SER A 228 15.22 -1.47 3.69
N LEU A 229 15.60 -0.34 3.07
CA LEU A 229 16.56 0.61 3.64
C LEU A 229 15.96 1.56 4.69
N SER A 230 14.63 1.69 4.75
CA SER A 230 14.00 2.68 5.62
C SER A 230 14.22 2.40 7.11
N ASP A 231 14.17 1.13 7.51
CA ASP A 231 14.37 0.75 8.91
C ASP A 231 15.83 0.93 9.33
N ASP A 232 16.79 0.58 8.49
CA ASP A 232 18.22 0.78 8.79
C ASP A 232 18.57 2.25 8.90
N ILE A 233 18.12 3.07 7.95
CA ILE A 233 18.37 4.52 7.98
C ILE A 233 17.67 5.16 9.19
N LYS A 234 16.47 4.70 9.54
CA LYS A 234 15.79 5.14 10.76
C LYS A 234 16.54 4.74 12.03
N ASN A 235 17.08 3.53 12.10
CA ASN A 235 17.84 3.04 13.24
C ASN A 235 19.20 3.73 13.37
N LEU A 236 19.81 4.10 12.24
CA LEU A 236 21.05 4.87 12.18
C LEU A 236 20.85 6.32 12.66
N LYS A 237 19.64 6.89 12.52
CA LYS A 237 19.28 8.22 13.05
C LYS A 237 19.30 8.23 14.58
N LYS A 238 20.49 8.39 15.17
CA LYS A 238 20.65 8.83 16.55
C LYS A 238 20.49 10.35 16.58
N ARG A 239 19.63 10.86 17.45
CA ARG A 239 19.44 12.32 17.59
C ARG A 239 20.68 12.91 18.26
N TRP A 240 21.49 13.65 17.51
CA TRP A 240 22.74 14.27 17.97
C TRP A 240 22.55 15.52 18.84
N GLY A 241 21.46 15.55 19.62
CA GLY A 241 21.16 16.60 20.59
C GLY A 241 20.81 17.94 19.95
N ASN A 242 19.76 18.00 19.10
CA ASN A 242 19.06 19.22 18.68
C ASN A 242 19.92 20.49 18.73
N SER A 243 21.00 20.54 17.95
CA SER A 243 21.75 21.79 17.88
C SER A 243 20.81 22.82 17.28
N PRO A 244 20.43 23.89 18.00
CA PRO A 244 19.79 25.01 17.36
C PRO A 244 20.68 25.42 16.17
N PHE A 245 20.05 25.85 15.09
CA PHE A 245 20.78 26.38 13.93
C PHE A 245 21.84 27.38 14.39
N VAL A 246 22.86 27.64 13.58
CA VAL A 246 23.79 28.73 13.89
C VAL A 246 23.38 29.99 13.15
N HIS A 247 23.53 31.14 13.81
CA HIS A 247 23.24 32.45 13.27
C HIS A 247 24.49 33.34 13.31
N GLY A 248 24.63 34.20 12.30
CA GLY A 248 25.77 35.09 12.13
C GLY A 248 26.43 34.97 10.76
N THR A 249 27.68 35.42 10.68
CA THR A 249 28.57 35.42 9.51
C THR A 249 29.74 34.45 9.70
N PRO A 250 30.43 34.02 8.64
CA PRO A 250 31.67 33.23 8.78
C PRO A 250 32.63 33.88 9.78
N GLY A 251 33.14 33.11 10.76
CA GLY A 251 34.01 33.57 11.84
C GLY A 251 33.31 34.26 13.04
N ASP A 252 32.02 34.59 12.94
CA ASP A 252 31.21 35.18 14.03
C ASP A 252 29.86 34.48 14.12
N LEU A 253 29.86 33.29 14.72
CA LEU A 253 28.70 32.41 14.82
C LEU A 253 28.23 32.27 16.27
N SER A 254 26.91 32.24 16.43
CA SER A 254 26.24 32.02 17.70
C SER A 254 25.07 31.04 17.54
N PRO A 255 24.65 30.37 18.61
CA PRO A 255 23.40 29.60 18.58
C PRO A 255 22.22 30.49 18.17
N ALA A 256 21.44 30.05 17.19
CA ALA A 256 20.27 30.75 16.68
C ALA A 256 19.11 30.73 17.68
N ASP A 257 18.39 31.84 17.78
CA ASP A 257 17.11 31.93 18.47
C ASP A 257 15.95 31.43 17.57
N GLY A 258 15.07 30.61 18.13
CA GLY A 258 13.92 30.08 17.42
C GLY A 258 13.46 28.69 17.88
N PRO A 259 12.44 28.13 17.20
CA PRO A 259 11.95 26.80 17.47
C PRO A 259 12.96 25.72 17.04
N VAL A 260 12.98 24.62 17.78
CA VAL A 260 13.81 23.46 17.47
C VAL A 260 13.06 22.55 16.50
N ARG A 261 13.75 22.10 15.44
CA ARG A 261 13.17 21.22 14.43
C ARG A 261 12.86 19.83 15.01
N GLU A 262 11.71 19.28 14.64
CA GLU A 262 11.39 17.88 14.86
C GLU A 262 12.12 17.00 13.83
N VAL A 263 12.53 15.80 14.24
CA VAL A 263 13.25 14.87 13.35
C VAL A 263 12.32 14.45 12.22
N ASP A 264 12.75 14.68 10.98
CA ASP A 264 12.04 14.29 9.76
C ASP A 264 12.88 13.34 8.89
N GLU A 265 12.33 12.90 7.75
CA GLU A 265 13.01 12.01 6.82
C GLU A 265 14.26 12.64 6.20
N ASN A 266 14.32 13.98 6.16
CA ASN A 266 15.35 14.79 5.50
C ASN A 266 16.49 15.22 6.44
N ASP A 267 16.44 14.80 7.69
CA ASP A 267 17.47 15.12 8.68
C ASP A 267 18.72 14.24 8.51
N TRP A 268 19.83 14.68 9.10
CA TRP A 268 21.07 13.91 9.15
C TRP A 268 20.81 12.51 9.73
N VAL A 269 21.42 11.50 9.12
CA VAL A 269 21.45 10.12 9.59
C VAL A 269 22.60 9.94 10.58
N LEU A 270 23.76 10.52 10.27
CA LEU A 270 25.01 10.51 11.03
C LEU A 270 25.24 11.85 11.73
N PRO A 271 26.18 11.95 12.69
CA PRO A 271 26.43 13.21 13.36
C PRO A 271 26.91 14.27 12.37
N PRO A 272 26.26 15.44 12.30
CA PRO A 272 26.76 16.52 11.47
C PRO A 272 28.09 17.06 12.03
N PRO A 273 28.96 17.63 11.18
CA PRO A 273 30.11 18.38 11.64
C PRO A 273 29.66 19.56 12.52
N GLY A 274 30.21 19.67 13.73
CA GLY A 274 29.96 20.79 14.64
C GLY A 274 30.49 22.11 14.07
N TYR A 275 29.80 23.21 14.36
CA TYR A 275 30.18 24.53 13.82
C TYR A 275 31.51 25.05 14.37
N GLU A 276 31.99 24.50 15.49
CA GLU A 276 33.29 24.79 16.07
C GLU A 276 34.46 24.34 15.18
N THR A 277 34.19 23.42 14.25
CA THR A 277 35.18 22.89 13.30
C THR A 277 35.18 23.63 11.95
N TRP A 278 34.31 24.62 11.79
CA TRP A 278 34.18 25.33 10.51
C TRP A 278 35.30 26.37 10.36
N PRO A 279 35.98 26.41 9.20
CA PRO A 279 37.01 27.40 8.94
C PRO A 279 36.41 28.82 8.81
N ASP A 280 37.19 29.83 9.22
CA ASP A 280 36.82 31.25 9.05
C ASP A 280 36.61 31.61 7.57
N ASN A 281 37.46 31.07 6.69
CA ASN A 281 37.26 31.16 5.25
C ASN A 281 36.23 30.11 4.82
N PRO A 282 35.01 30.50 4.41
CA PRO A 282 33.94 29.57 4.10
C PRO A 282 34.23 28.64 2.91
N TYR A 283 35.19 28.99 2.05
CA TYR A 283 35.56 28.21 0.86
C TYR A 283 36.70 27.22 1.11
N ALA A 284 37.42 27.37 2.22
CA ALA A 284 38.55 26.52 2.57
C ALA A 284 38.10 25.12 3.02
N PRO A 285 38.93 24.08 2.85
CA PRO A 285 38.67 22.78 3.45
C PRO A 285 38.58 22.87 4.98
N ASN A 286 37.90 21.90 5.60
CA ASN A 286 38.06 21.66 7.04
C ASN A 286 39.51 21.26 7.36
N GLU A 287 39.95 21.31 8.62
CA GLU A 287 41.35 21.01 9.02
C GLU A 287 41.87 19.66 8.48
N ASP A 288 41.04 18.62 8.48
CA ASP A 288 41.40 17.30 7.96
C ASP A 288 41.27 17.19 6.43
N GLY A 289 40.55 18.10 5.78
CA GLY A 289 40.24 18.06 4.34
C GLY A 289 39.49 16.81 3.88
N VAL A 290 38.88 16.08 4.82
CA VAL A 290 38.13 14.85 4.58
C VAL A 290 36.67 15.19 4.28
N LEU A 291 36.06 14.39 3.41
CA LEU A 291 34.63 14.47 3.10
C LEU A 291 33.78 14.25 4.35
N ILE A 292 32.59 14.85 4.37
CA ILE A 292 31.57 14.53 5.38
C ILE A 292 31.20 13.05 5.30
N GLU A 293 30.81 12.47 6.44
CA GLU A 293 30.58 11.02 6.55
C GLU A 293 29.41 10.54 5.66
N GLU A 294 28.42 11.38 5.41
CA GLU A 294 27.29 11.08 4.50
C GLU A 294 27.57 11.41 3.02
N HIS A 295 28.79 11.80 2.66
CA HIS A 295 29.09 12.05 1.26
C HIS A 295 29.03 10.72 0.46
N PRO A 296 28.47 10.71 -0.77
CA PRO A 296 28.34 9.49 -1.58
C PRO A 296 29.66 8.74 -1.82
N ASP A 297 30.76 9.44 -2.09
CA ASP A 297 32.11 8.85 -2.17
C ASP A 297 32.60 8.13 -0.89
N VAL A 298 31.98 8.42 0.27
CA VAL A 298 32.33 7.81 1.57
C VAL A 298 31.38 6.68 1.90
N VAL A 299 30.07 6.91 1.80
CA VAL A 299 29.04 5.89 2.12
C VAL A 299 28.98 4.78 1.07
N GLY A 300 29.27 5.11 -0.18
CA GLY A 300 28.92 4.30 -1.35
C GLY A 300 27.44 4.44 -1.70
N THR A 301 26.98 3.65 -2.68
CA THR A 301 25.57 3.59 -3.08
C THR A 301 24.90 2.37 -2.42
N PRO A 302 24.01 2.57 -1.42
CA PRO A 302 23.21 1.50 -0.84
C PRO A 302 22.44 0.69 -1.86
N THR A 303 22.31 -0.61 -1.60
CA THR A 303 21.60 -1.54 -2.47
C THR A 303 20.38 -2.10 -1.74
N PRO A 304 19.15 -1.74 -2.14
CA PRO A 304 17.96 -2.27 -1.52
C PRO A 304 17.77 -3.76 -1.84
N ALA A 305 17.04 -4.47 -0.98
CA ALA A 305 16.77 -5.90 -1.15
C ALA A 305 16.02 -6.17 -2.46
N THR A 306 16.34 -7.29 -3.11
CA THR A 306 15.68 -7.66 -4.38
C THR A 306 14.17 -7.84 -4.16
N PHE A 307 13.78 -8.47 -3.05
CA PHE A 307 12.41 -8.67 -2.62
C PHE A 307 12.21 -8.25 -1.16
N THR A 308 11.03 -7.72 -0.87
CA THR A 308 10.48 -7.48 0.46
C THR A 308 9.05 -8.02 0.49
N LEU A 309 8.37 -7.91 1.65
CA LEU A 309 6.95 -8.27 1.74
C LEU A 309 6.06 -7.44 0.78
N TYR A 310 6.53 -6.30 0.27
CA TYR A 310 5.79 -5.49 -0.69
C TYR A 310 5.52 -6.25 -1.99
N SER A 311 6.59 -6.75 -2.63
CA SER A 311 6.48 -7.47 -3.89
C SER A 311 5.84 -8.85 -3.70
N ILE A 312 6.15 -9.55 -2.60
CA ILE A 312 5.52 -10.84 -2.28
C ILE A 312 4.01 -10.68 -2.12
N ASN A 313 3.55 -9.74 -1.28
CA ASN A 313 2.12 -9.53 -1.09
C ASN A 313 1.45 -8.93 -2.33
N GLY A 314 2.17 -8.15 -3.15
CA GLY A 314 1.66 -7.72 -4.45
C GLY A 314 1.40 -8.89 -5.41
N MET A 315 2.29 -9.89 -5.42
CA MET A 315 2.08 -11.12 -6.21
C MET A 315 0.94 -11.98 -5.66
N ILE A 316 0.87 -12.16 -4.34
CA ILE A 316 -0.22 -12.90 -3.69
C ILE A 316 -1.54 -12.21 -4.00
N PHE A 317 -1.64 -10.89 -3.79
CA PHE A 317 -2.84 -10.10 -4.09
C PHE A 317 -3.34 -10.31 -5.52
N VAL A 318 -2.49 -10.11 -6.52
CA VAL A 318 -2.90 -10.27 -7.93
C VAL A 318 -3.22 -11.73 -8.24
N GLY A 319 -2.40 -12.67 -7.78
CA GLY A 319 -2.60 -14.10 -8.02
C GLY A 319 -3.90 -14.63 -7.42
N THR A 320 -4.19 -14.34 -6.15
CA THR A 320 -5.44 -14.77 -5.50
C THR A 320 -6.65 -14.04 -6.03
N ALA A 321 -6.52 -12.77 -6.43
CA ALA A 321 -7.62 -12.03 -7.05
C ALA A 321 -7.95 -12.60 -8.44
N LEU A 322 -6.95 -12.99 -9.22
CA LEU A 322 -7.16 -13.67 -10.51
C LEU A 322 -7.77 -15.05 -10.32
N TRP A 323 -7.33 -15.80 -9.30
CA TRP A 323 -7.94 -17.09 -8.97
C TRP A 323 -9.41 -16.91 -8.61
N LEU A 324 -9.73 -16.04 -7.64
CA LEU A 324 -11.12 -15.77 -7.25
C LEU A 324 -11.95 -15.28 -8.44
N ALA A 325 -11.40 -14.41 -9.28
CA ALA A 325 -12.11 -13.92 -10.46
C ALA A 325 -12.31 -15.00 -11.52
N SER A 326 -11.42 -15.98 -11.63
CA SER A 326 -11.57 -17.13 -12.52
C SER A 326 -12.68 -18.05 -12.01
N ASP A 327 -12.63 -18.35 -10.71
CA ASP A 327 -13.58 -19.20 -10.01
C ASP A 327 -15.02 -18.65 -10.07
N LEU A 328 -15.19 -17.34 -9.82
CA LEU A 328 -16.47 -16.65 -9.99
C LEU A 328 -16.96 -16.57 -11.44
N THR A 329 -16.11 -16.86 -12.43
CA THR A 329 -16.52 -16.92 -13.85
C THR A 329 -16.58 -18.34 -14.38
N ALA A 330 -16.37 -19.34 -13.51
CA ALA A 330 -16.55 -20.73 -13.88
C ALA A 330 -18.02 -21.00 -14.20
N ARG A 331 -18.26 -22.10 -14.92
CA ARG A 331 -19.57 -22.39 -15.52
C ARG A 331 -20.68 -22.67 -14.49
N HIS A 332 -20.31 -23.12 -13.30
CA HIS A 332 -21.17 -23.39 -12.13
C HIS A 332 -21.46 -22.13 -11.28
N SER A 333 -21.33 -20.94 -11.86
CA SER A 333 -21.57 -19.66 -11.20
C SER A 333 -22.89 -19.08 -11.66
N ASP A 334 -23.68 -18.52 -10.73
CA ASP A 334 -24.89 -17.77 -11.09
C ASP A 334 -24.53 -16.49 -11.88
N ASP A 335 -25.52 -15.90 -12.57
CA ASP A 335 -25.33 -14.69 -13.37
C ASP A 335 -24.72 -13.54 -12.55
N THR A 336 -25.08 -13.45 -11.27
CA THR A 336 -24.58 -12.41 -10.35
C THR A 336 -23.08 -12.58 -10.07
N GLN A 337 -22.66 -13.77 -9.66
CA GLN A 337 -21.27 -14.13 -9.40
C GLN A 337 -20.42 -13.98 -10.67
N GLN A 338 -20.93 -14.38 -11.84
CA GLN A 338 -20.24 -14.18 -13.12
C GLN A 338 -19.99 -12.70 -13.39
N ILE A 339 -21.00 -11.85 -13.22
CA ILE A 339 -20.87 -10.40 -13.36
C ILE A 339 -19.80 -9.86 -12.41
N ILE A 340 -19.83 -10.27 -11.13
CA ILE A 340 -18.83 -9.88 -10.13
C ILE A 340 -17.43 -10.32 -10.57
N GLY A 341 -17.29 -11.56 -11.04
CA GLY A 341 -16.04 -12.12 -11.53
C GLY A 341 -15.44 -11.32 -12.70
N TYR A 342 -16.25 -10.98 -13.71
CA TYR A 342 -15.80 -10.13 -14.83
C TYR A 342 -15.38 -8.74 -14.38
N TRP A 343 -16.14 -8.10 -13.49
CA TRP A 343 -15.76 -6.80 -12.91
C TRP A 343 -14.47 -6.89 -12.10
N LEU A 344 -14.27 -7.97 -11.36
CA LEU A 344 -13.04 -8.22 -10.61
C LEU A 344 -11.84 -8.36 -11.56
N LYS A 345 -11.97 -9.12 -12.66
CA LYS A 345 -10.91 -9.23 -13.70
C LYS A 345 -10.51 -7.86 -14.25
N ILE A 346 -11.50 -7.03 -14.64
CA ILE A 346 -11.27 -5.67 -15.14
C ILE A 346 -10.59 -4.81 -14.06
N GLY A 347 -11.08 -4.90 -12.81
CA GLY A 347 -10.53 -4.20 -11.66
C GLY A 347 -9.06 -4.51 -11.40
N ILE A 348 -8.66 -5.78 -11.49
CA ILE A 348 -7.26 -6.22 -11.29
C ILE A 348 -6.34 -5.68 -12.38
N VAL A 349 -6.79 -5.68 -13.65
CA VAL A 349 -6.01 -5.10 -14.76
C VAL A 349 -5.82 -3.60 -14.55
N LEU A 350 -6.90 -2.87 -14.23
CA LEU A 350 -6.83 -1.42 -13.97
C LEU A 350 -5.92 -1.11 -12.79
N PHE A 351 -6.03 -1.88 -11.70
CA PHE A 351 -5.13 -1.78 -10.56
C PHE A 351 -3.67 -2.00 -10.98
N SER A 352 -3.39 -3.05 -11.75
CA SER A 352 -2.03 -3.39 -12.18
C SER A 352 -1.42 -2.34 -13.12
N ILE A 353 -2.23 -1.71 -13.98
CA ILE A 353 -1.80 -0.56 -14.81
C ILE A 353 -1.44 0.63 -13.92
N ILE A 354 -2.33 0.99 -12.99
CA ILE A 354 -2.12 2.12 -12.07
C ILE A 354 -0.88 1.87 -11.21
N TRP A 355 -0.76 0.67 -10.64
CA TRP A 355 0.37 0.25 -9.83
C TRP A 355 1.68 0.36 -10.62
N THR A 356 1.73 -0.21 -11.83
CA THR A 356 2.90 -0.12 -12.73
C THR A 356 3.26 1.32 -13.06
N PHE A 357 2.27 2.17 -13.37
CA PHE A 357 2.49 3.58 -13.69
C PHE A 357 3.11 4.36 -12.51
N PHE A 358 2.54 4.22 -11.31
CA PHE A 358 3.09 4.90 -10.13
C PHE A 358 4.45 4.35 -9.71
N ALA A 359 4.65 3.04 -9.83
CA ALA A 359 5.93 2.39 -9.54
C ALA A 359 7.01 2.87 -10.51
N PHE A 360 6.70 2.94 -11.81
CA PHE A 360 7.59 3.51 -12.84
C PHE A 360 7.93 4.98 -12.58
N LYS A 361 6.96 5.81 -12.21
CA LYS A 361 7.20 7.23 -11.90
C LYS A 361 8.15 7.39 -10.72
N LYS A 362 7.96 6.62 -9.65
CA LYS A 362 8.85 6.63 -8.47
C LYS A 362 10.25 6.12 -8.83
N TRP A 363 10.34 5.00 -9.54
CA TRP A 363 11.60 4.42 -9.98
C TRP A 363 12.41 5.41 -10.84
N LYS A 364 11.76 6.03 -11.83
CA LYS A 364 12.39 7.02 -12.72
C LYS A 364 12.91 8.25 -11.96
N LEU A 365 12.13 8.76 -11.00
CA LEU A 365 12.58 9.89 -10.18
C LEU A 365 13.87 9.55 -9.43
N MET A 366 13.97 8.33 -8.86
CA MET A 366 15.13 7.98 -8.07
C MET A 366 16.34 7.58 -8.90
N HIS A 367 16.17 6.86 -10.02
CA HIS A 367 17.30 6.56 -10.92
C HIS A 367 17.91 7.83 -11.50
N ASN A 368 17.10 8.86 -11.80
CA ASN A 368 17.66 10.16 -12.21
C ASN A 368 18.61 10.77 -11.17
N ILE A 369 18.38 10.51 -9.88
CA ILE A 369 19.22 11.00 -8.78
C ILE A 369 20.47 10.12 -8.67
N ILE A 370 20.32 8.79 -8.58
CA ILE A 370 21.44 7.84 -8.38
C ILE A 370 22.38 7.77 -9.60
N ASP A 371 21.87 7.92 -10.82
CA ASP A 371 22.66 7.80 -12.04
C ASP A 371 23.53 9.04 -12.32
N THR A 372 23.39 10.11 -11.51
CA THR A 372 24.24 11.29 -11.60
C THR A 372 25.38 11.15 -10.57
N PRO A 373 26.66 11.17 -11.00
CA PRO A 373 27.76 11.05 -10.06
C PRO A 373 27.94 12.36 -9.26
N SER A 374 27.88 12.25 -7.94
CA SER A 374 28.11 13.37 -7.03
C SER A 374 29.56 13.86 -7.13
N SER A 375 29.73 15.17 -7.27
CA SER A 375 31.04 15.83 -7.39
C SER A 375 31.54 16.32 -6.03
N ARG A 376 32.86 16.30 -5.83
CA ARG A 376 33.49 16.99 -4.69
C ARG A 376 33.58 18.48 -4.96
N VAL A 377 33.28 19.30 -3.96
CA VAL A 377 33.29 20.77 -4.05
C VAL A 377 34.65 21.30 -4.48
N ARG A 378 35.75 20.77 -3.91
CA ARG A 378 37.12 21.22 -4.25
C ARG A 378 37.51 21.08 -5.72
N SER A 379 36.82 20.24 -6.48
CA SER A 379 37.18 19.87 -7.85
C SER A 379 35.99 19.89 -8.80
N VAL A 380 34.90 20.53 -8.41
CA VAL A 380 33.72 20.65 -9.27
C VAL A 380 34.04 21.52 -10.49
N ALA A 381 33.61 21.08 -11.67
CA ALA A 381 33.77 21.82 -12.91
C ALA A 381 32.55 22.71 -13.17
N ALA A 382 32.73 23.78 -13.96
CA ALA A 382 31.61 24.56 -14.46
C ALA A 382 30.73 23.71 -15.39
N GLY A 383 29.41 23.75 -15.18
CA GLY A 383 28.45 22.89 -15.86
C GLY A 383 27.43 22.26 -14.90
N PRO A 384 26.64 21.28 -15.38
CA PRO A 384 25.76 20.48 -14.52
C PRO A 384 26.59 19.76 -13.45
N ALA A 385 26.22 19.89 -12.18
CA ALA A 385 26.85 19.13 -11.11
C ALA A 385 25.84 18.77 -10.02
N GLU A 386 26.07 17.61 -9.43
CA GLU A 386 25.45 17.18 -8.19
C GLU A 386 26.43 17.37 -7.03
N LEU A 387 25.95 17.96 -5.94
CA LEU A 387 26.73 18.27 -4.76
C LEU A 387 25.94 17.90 -3.51
N VAL A 388 26.61 17.29 -2.54
CA VAL A 388 26.05 16.95 -1.23
C VAL A 388 26.93 17.56 -0.16
N GLY A 389 26.31 18.23 0.82
CA GLY A 389 27.06 18.92 1.86
C GLY A 389 26.22 19.39 3.02
N GLN A 390 26.86 20.16 3.89
CA GLN A 390 26.23 20.89 4.98
C GLN A 390 25.99 22.35 4.56
N VAL A 391 24.82 22.88 4.88
CA VAL A 391 24.52 24.31 4.74
C VAL A 391 25.35 25.08 5.76
N ARG A 392 26.17 26.01 5.29
CA ARG A 392 26.94 26.96 6.11
C ARG A 392 26.59 28.40 5.72
N PRO A 393 26.77 29.36 6.62
CA PRO A 393 26.52 30.78 6.34
C PRO A 393 27.29 31.26 5.11
N GLY A 394 26.60 31.97 4.23
CA GLY A 394 27.23 32.70 3.14
C GLY A 394 28.06 33.87 3.65
N PRO A 395 28.79 34.56 2.76
CA PRO A 395 29.54 35.77 3.11
C PRO A 395 28.67 36.87 3.73
N GLN A 396 27.40 36.97 3.32
CA GLN A 396 26.40 37.89 3.89
C GLN A 396 25.75 37.36 5.19
N GLY A 397 26.21 36.22 5.70
CA GLY A 397 25.67 35.53 6.87
C GLY A 397 24.30 34.93 6.65
N THR A 398 23.64 34.58 7.76
CA THR A 398 22.28 34.01 7.78
C THR A 398 21.20 35.06 8.03
N LEU A 399 19.96 34.73 7.70
CA LEU A 399 18.78 35.57 7.92
C LEU A 399 18.16 35.34 9.31
N SER A 400 17.45 36.37 9.78
CA SER A 400 16.53 36.33 10.91
C SER A 400 15.13 36.68 10.40
N VAL A 401 14.17 35.77 10.56
CA VAL A 401 12.83 35.89 9.98
C VAL A 401 11.79 36.00 11.09
N ASP A 402 11.02 37.09 11.10
CA ASP A 402 9.91 37.30 12.03
C ASP A 402 8.60 36.84 11.38
N VAL A 403 8.15 35.62 11.70
CA VAL A 403 6.99 35.00 11.06
C VAL A 403 5.71 35.77 11.38
N GLY A 404 4.97 36.15 10.34
CA GLY A 404 3.78 37.02 10.48
C GLY A 404 4.09 38.42 11.00
N GLY A 405 5.35 38.88 10.92
CA GLY A 405 5.78 40.21 11.36
C GLY A 405 5.87 40.39 12.87
N SER A 406 6.03 39.30 13.64
CA SER A 406 6.15 39.36 15.10
C SER A 406 7.46 38.75 15.60
N SER A 407 8.16 39.48 16.47
CA SER A 407 9.41 39.03 17.08
C SER A 407 9.25 37.83 18.02
N SER A 408 8.04 37.54 18.51
CA SER A 408 7.78 36.33 19.31
C SER A 408 7.78 35.05 18.47
N ARG A 409 7.79 35.16 17.13
CA ARG A 409 7.84 34.06 16.17
C ARG A 409 9.08 34.19 15.28
N ARG A 410 10.19 34.60 15.90
CA ARG A 410 11.48 34.75 15.25
C ARG A 410 12.12 33.39 14.99
N VAL A 411 12.74 33.27 13.82
CA VAL A 411 13.59 32.13 13.46
C VAL A 411 14.90 32.68 12.89
N GLN A 412 16.02 32.39 13.56
CA GLN A 412 17.36 32.74 13.12
C GLN A 412 18.09 31.58 12.43
N GLY A 413 19.24 31.88 11.82
CA GLY A 413 20.07 30.89 11.13
C GLY A 413 19.54 30.45 9.77
N VAL A 414 18.60 31.20 9.19
CA VAL A 414 17.87 30.86 7.98
C VAL A 414 18.68 31.19 6.72
N VAL A 415 18.71 30.28 5.73
CA VAL A 415 19.25 30.56 4.39
C VAL A 415 18.16 30.55 3.32
N ASN A 416 17.08 29.82 3.53
CA ASN A 416 15.87 29.89 2.71
C ASN A 416 14.65 29.64 3.60
N TYR A 417 13.55 30.34 3.35
CA TYR A 417 12.31 30.15 4.10
C TYR A 417 11.07 30.35 3.24
N ARG A 418 9.98 29.77 3.72
CA ARG A 418 8.63 30.21 3.41
C ARG A 418 7.77 30.09 4.66
N TRP A 419 6.83 31.00 4.84
CA TRP A 419 5.81 30.87 5.87
C TRP A 419 4.44 31.24 5.33
N LYS A 420 3.42 30.72 5.99
CA LYS A 420 2.03 31.10 5.74
C LYS A 420 1.28 31.38 7.04
N GLU A 421 0.38 32.33 6.96
CA GLU A 421 -0.57 32.72 8.00
C GLU A 421 -1.96 32.29 7.55
N GLU A 422 -2.64 31.53 8.40
CA GLU A 422 -3.95 30.95 8.12
C GLU A 422 -4.96 31.30 9.21
N GLU A 423 -6.18 31.57 8.78
CA GLU A 423 -7.34 31.83 9.64
C GLU A 423 -8.35 30.68 9.53
N ARG A 424 -8.88 30.23 10.67
CA ARG A 424 -9.95 29.23 10.73
C ARG A 424 -11.29 29.91 10.46
N VAL A 425 -11.86 29.62 9.30
CA VAL A 425 -13.16 30.14 8.87
C VAL A 425 -14.18 29.02 8.89
N CYS A 426 -15.30 29.23 9.58
CA CYS A 426 -16.42 28.29 9.64
C CYS A 426 -17.61 28.85 8.87
N THR A 427 -18.16 28.05 7.95
CA THR A 427 -19.36 28.35 7.19
C THR A 427 -20.45 27.35 7.54
N LYS A 428 -21.68 27.83 7.69
CA LYS A 428 -22.87 26.98 7.86
C LYS A 428 -23.57 26.82 6.52
N ASP A 429 -23.95 25.59 6.18
CA ASP A 429 -24.79 25.32 5.02
C ASP A 429 -26.27 25.65 5.30
N SER A 430 -27.12 25.48 4.28
CA SER A 430 -28.57 25.69 4.38
C SER A 430 -29.24 24.78 5.41
N ASP A 431 -28.61 23.66 5.75
CA ASP A 431 -29.11 22.66 6.70
C ASP A 431 -28.56 22.90 8.13
N GLY A 432 -27.80 23.98 8.33
CA GLY A 432 -27.24 24.37 9.62
C GLY A 432 -25.98 23.63 10.04
N LYS A 433 -25.41 22.77 9.19
CA LYS A 433 -24.16 22.05 9.45
C LYS A 433 -22.97 22.97 9.25
N GLU A 434 -22.15 23.07 10.29
CA GLU A 434 -20.95 23.90 10.30
C GLU A 434 -19.76 23.15 9.72
N SER A 435 -19.13 23.72 8.71
CA SER A 435 -17.86 23.24 8.13
C SER A 435 -16.79 24.29 8.35
N CYS A 436 -15.69 23.91 8.99
CA CYS A 436 -14.56 24.81 9.25
C CYS A 436 -13.37 24.43 8.37
N SER A 437 -12.72 25.42 7.76
CA SER A 437 -11.50 25.24 6.98
C SER A 437 -10.47 26.33 7.29
N TRP A 438 -9.20 26.00 7.11
CA TRP A 438 -8.09 26.96 7.25
C TRP A 438 -7.91 27.69 5.92
N VAL A 439 -8.03 29.02 5.95
CA VAL A 439 -7.87 29.87 4.77
C VAL A 439 -6.56 30.64 4.91
N THR A 440 -5.69 30.52 3.91
CA THR A 440 -4.44 31.30 3.86
C THR A 440 -4.73 32.79 3.65
N ARG A 441 -4.22 33.62 4.56
CA ARG A 441 -4.37 35.08 4.52
C ARG A 441 -3.12 35.78 4.02
N ARG A 442 -1.95 35.32 4.44
CA ARG A 442 -0.66 35.88 4.04
C ARG A 442 0.35 34.76 3.84
N THR A 443 1.28 35.00 2.93
CA THR A 443 2.45 34.16 2.71
C THR A 443 3.64 35.07 2.45
N ASP A 444 4.82 34.61 2.83
CA ASP A 444 6.07 35.26 2.48
C ASP A 444 7.16 34.19 2.31
N ALA A 445 8.13 34.48 1.46
CA ALA A 445 9.23 33.60 1.16
C ALA A 445 10.46 34.41 0.78
N GLY A 446 11.63 33.87 1.08
CA GLY A 446 12.88 34.53 0.76
C GLY A 446 14.07 33.60 0.99
N GLY A 447 15.20 34.00 0.44
CA GLY A 447 16.44 33.27 0.59
C GLY A 447 17.64 34.19 0.48
N ARG A 448 18.77 33.71 1.00
CA ARG A 448 20.07 34.34 0.91
C ARG A 448 21.08 33.28 0.48
N GLU A 449 22.08 33.72 -0.28
CA GLU A 449 23.16 32.86 -0.70
C GLU A 449 23.84 32.21 0.51
N PHE A 450 24.15 30.93 0.39
CA PHE A 450 24.77 30.14 1.43
C PHE A 450 25.91 29.30 0.87
N ILE A 451 26.67 28.68 1.76
CA ILE A 451 27.79 27.83 1.40
C ILE A 451 27.35 26.37 1.55
N LEU A 452 27.42 25.60 0.46
CA LEU A 452 27.38 24.15 0.54
C LEU A 452 28.80 23.67 0.80
N HIS A 453 29.01 22.95 1.91
CA HIS A 453 30.32 22.47 2.29
C HIS A 453 30.35 20.94 2.44
N ASP A 454 31.20 20.27 1.66
CA ASP A 454 31.32 18.80 1.64
C ASP A 454 32.45 18.26 2.53
N GLY A 455 33.21 19.15 3.17
CA GLY A 455 34.37 18.82 4.00
C GLY A 455 35.71 19.14 3.30
N THR A 456 35.75 18.98 1.97
CA THR A 456 36.90 19.31 1.13
C THR A 456 36.93 20.77 0.69
N GLY A 457 35.80 21.46 0.73
CA GLY A 457 35.69 22.90 0.52
C GLY A 457 34.24 23.37 0.54
N GLY A 458 34.06 24.69 0.44
CA GLY A 458 32.75 25.33 0.35
C GLY A 458 32.49 25.93 -1.04
N ILE A 459 31.25 25.90 -1.52
CA ILE A 459 30.83 26.56 -2.76
C ILE A 459 29.56 27.37 -2.51
N LEU A 460 29.47 28.52 -3.16
CA LEU A 460 28.33 29.42 -3.02
C LEU A 460 27.11 28.84 -3.76
N VAL A 461 25.95 28.88 -3.13
CA VAL A 461 24.66 28.46 -3.71
C VAL A 461 23.67 29.60 -3.58
N ASP A 462 23.02 29.95 -4.69
CA ASP A 462 21.96 30.97 -4.69
C ASP A 462 20.57 30.30 -4.69
N PRO A 463 19.93 30.12 -3.52
CA PRO A 463 18.66 29.40 -3.43
C PRO A 463 17.50 30.11 -4.15
N ASN A 464 17.61 31.41 -4.45
CA ASN A 464 16.55 32.17 -5.11
C ASN A 464 16.46 31.88 -6.62
N SER A 465 17.50 31.24 -7.18
CA SER A 465 17.52 30.83 -8.59
C SER A 465 16.75 29.52 -8.87
N TRP A 466 16.27 28.81 -7.83
CA TRP A 466 15.44 27.62 -7.99
C TRP A 466 13.95 27.98 -7.94
N ASP A 467 13.16 27.43 -8.88
CA ASP A 467 11.70 27.55 -8.86
C ASP A 467 11.07 27.00 -7.57
N LYS A 468 11.66 25.92 -7.04
CA LYS A 468 11.20 25.24 -5.81
C LYS A 468 12.39 24.69 -5.04
N VAL A 469 12.43 25.05 -3.75
CA VAL A 469 13.37 24.48 -2.76
C VAL A 469 12.59 23.55 -1.84
N ASN A 470 13.04 22.29 -1.71
CA ASN A 470 12.49 21.37 -0.72
C ASN A 470 13.20 21.57 0.62
N MET A 471 12.49 22.15 1.59
CA MET A 471 12.97 22.43 2.94
C MET A 471 12.66 21.32 3.95
N GLY A 472 12.15 20.18 3.47
CA GLY A 472 11.61 19.11 4.29
C GLY A 472 10.27 19.44 4.95
N ASP A 473 10.02 18.85 6.10
CA ASP A 473 8.80 19.08 6.86
C ASP A 473 8.76 20.50 7.45
N ARG A 474 7.59 20.89 7.97
CA ARG A 474 7.44 22.19 8.64
C ARG A 474 8.42 22.27 9.81
N LEU A 475 9.10 23.40 9.96
CA LEU A 475 9.97 23.63 11.10
C LEU A 475 9.13 23.78 12.38
N PHE A 476 8.07 24.60 12.32
CA PHE A 476 7.19 24.82 13.47
C PHE A 476 5.82 25.37 13.06
N GLU A 477 4.83 25.20 13.94
CA GLU A 477 3.50 25.80 13.82
C GLU A 477 3.11 26.51 15.12
N TRP A 478 2.88 27.82 15.03
CA TRP A 478 2.30 28.60 16.12
C TRP A 478 0.78 28.68 15.95
N GLY A 479 0.03 28.57 17.03
CA GLY A 479 -1.43 28.70 17.01
C GLY A 479 -1.96 29.59 18.14
N THR A 480 -2.81 30.56 17.80
CA THR A 480 -3.50 31.42 18.76
C THR A 480 -4.94 31.67 18.30
N GLY A 481 -5.92 31.12 19.02
CA GLY A 481 -7.34 31.28 18.69
C GLY A 481 -7.69 30.69 17.33
N ASN A 482 -8.25 31.51 16.43
CA ASN A 482 -8.56 31.11 15.04
C ASN A 482 -7.39 31.29 14.08
N TRP A 483 -6.18 31.60 14.56
CA TRP A 483 -5.03 31.85 13.69
C TRP A 483 -3.94 30.82 13.90
N ARG A 484 -3.29 30.43 12.81
CA ARG A 484 -2.05 29.65 12.85
C ARG A 484 -1.02 30.17 11.87
N TRP A 485 0.24 29.98 12.22
CA TRP A 485 1.39 30.34 11.39
C TRP A 485 2.29 29.13 11.25
N THR A 486 2.54 28.72 10.01
CA THR A 486 3.40 27.58 9.72
C THR A 486 4.62 28.07 8.94
N VAL A 487 5.81 27.62 9.35
CA VAL A 487 7.09 28.00 8.71
C VAL A 487 7.86 26.77 8.25
N TRP A 488 8.50 26.89 7.09
CA TRP A 488 9.48 25.95 6.56
C TRP A 488 10.77 26.71 6.32
N VAL A 489 11.89 26.08 6.64
CA VAL A 489 13.21 26.70 6.61
C VAL A 489 14.23 25.70 6.07
N LEU A 490 15.20 26.18 5.31
CA LEU A 490 16.53 25.59 5.19
C LEU A 490 17.48 26.47 6.02
N ALA A 491 18.22 25.88 6.95
CA ALA A 491 19.02 26.63 7.91
C ALA A 491 20.48 26.16 7.96
N ALA A 492 21.35 27.00 8.50
CA ALA A 492 22.75 26.65 8.71
C ALA A 492 22.88 25.45 9.65
N GLY A 493 23.62 24.43 9.20
CA GLY A 493 23.75 23.13 9.84
C GLY A 493 22.92 22.03 9.17
N ASP A 494 21.90 22.36 8.39
CA ASP A 494 21.09 21.36 7.69
C ASP A 494 21.91 20.59 6.63
N PRO A 495 21.59 19.30 6.39
CA PRO A 495 22.11 18.60 5.22
C PRO A 495 21.45 19.15 3.96
N VAL A 496 22.20 19.24 2.87
CA VAL A 496 21.68 19.70 1.58
C VAL A 496 22.21 18.87 0.42
N TYR A 497 21.27 18.47 -0.42
CA TYR A 497 21.49 17.88 -1.73
C TYR A 497 21.15 18.95 -2.77
N CYS A 498 22.10 19.19 -3.68
CA CYS A 498 22.00 20.22 -4.71
C CYS A 498 22.33 19.60 -6.08
N LEU A 499 21.35 19.58 -6.97
CA LEU A 499 21.53 19.34 -8.39
C LEU A 499 21.26 20.65 -9.12
N GLY A 500 22.29 21.22 -9.72
CA GLY A 500 22.20 22.54 -10.36
C GLY A 500 23.31 22.77 -11.37
N ARG A 501 23.36 24.00 -11.88
CA ARG A 501 24.44 24.44 -12.78
C ARG A 501 25.46 25.24 -12.00
N VAL A 502 26.70 24.80 -12.10
CA VAL A 502 27.88 25.49 -11.59
C VAL A 502 28.33 26.51 -12.64
N GLU A 503 28.36 27.77 -12.23
CA GLU A 503 28.71 28.90 -13.07
C GLU A 503 29.91 29.65 -12.47
N THR A 504 30.72 30.26 -13.33
CA THR A 504 31.79 31.14 -12.87
C THR A 504 31.22 32.49 -12.47
N ARG A 505 31.55 32.95 -11.26
CA ARG A 505 31.16 34.26 -10.75
C ARG A 505 31.87 35.35 -11.54
N THR A 506 31.09 36.35 -11.96
CA THR A 506 31.61 37.59 -12.56
C THR A 506 32.45 38.37 -11.54
N HIS A 507 33.22 39.36 -12.00
CA HIS A 507 34.06 40.15 -11.09
C HIS A 507 33.22 40.90 -10.04
N ASP A 508 32.06 41.42 -10.44
CA ASP A 508 31.18 42.23 -9.58
C ASP A 508 30.42 41.38 -8.55
N GLU A 509 30.23 40.09 -8.83
CA GLU A 509 29.58 39.16 -7.89
C GLU A 509 30.53 38.65 -6.80
N ARG A 510 31.84 38.85 -6.93
CA ARG A 510 32.84 38.34 -5.99
C ARG A 510 32.93 39.22 -4.75
N GLU A 511 33.13 38.59 -3.59
CA GLU A 511 33.42 39.35 -2.38
C GLU A 511 34.78 40.07 -2.49
N GLU A 512 34.87 41.25 -1.88
CA GLU A 512 36.14 41.94 -1.73
C GLU A 512 37.10 41.09 -0.89
N GLY A 513 38.31 40.85 -1.40
CA GLY A 513 39.33 40.06 -0.71
C GLY A 513 39.18 38.55 -0.82
N ILE A 514 38.31 38.04 -1.70
CA ILE A 514 38.19 36.61 -1.96
C ILE A 514 39.52 35.98 -2.39
N ASP A 515 39.85 34.83 -1.82
CA ASP A 515 41.05 34.08 -2.20
C ASP A 515 40.84 33.42 -3.56
N THR A 516 41.46 34.00 -4.59
CA THR A 516 41.39 33.52 -5.98
C THR A 516 42.24 32.28 -6.24
N SER A 517 43.05 31.84 -5.27
CA SER A 517 43.80 30.58 -5.37
C SER A 517 42.91 29.36 -5.11
N ILE A 518 41.75 29.54 -4.48
CA ILE A 518 40.76 28.50 -4.21
C ILE A 518 39.77 28.43 -5.39
N PRO A 519 39.81 27.41 -6.27
CA PRO A 519 39.03 27.42 -7.50
C PRO A 519 37.51 27.48 -7.25
N ASN A 520 37.02 26.77 -6.23
CA ASN A 520 35.61 26.72 -5.86
C ASN A 520 35.07 28.06 -5.29
N SER A 521 35.93 28.98 -4.83
CA SER A 521 35.49 30.32 -4.38
C SER A 521 34.98 31.18 -5.56
N LEU A 522 35.46 30.88 -6.76
CA LEU A 522 35.12 31.57 -8.00
C LEU A 522 33.84 31.05 -8.66
N LEU A 523 33.19 30.05 -8.06
CA LEU A 523 32.04 29.36 -8.61
C LEU A 523 30.79 29.61 -7.77
N VAL A 524 29.64 29.59 -8.42
CA VAL A 524 28.31 29.66 -7.79
C VAL A 524 27.39 28.62 -8.42
N VAL A 525 26.55 27.98 -7.61
CA VAL A 525 25.56 27.01 -8.07
C VAL A 525 24.20 27.68 -8.16
N ARG A 526 23.54 27.51 -9.31
CA ARG A 526 22.21 28.08 -9.59
C ARG A 526 21.25 27.02 -10.13
N GLY A 527 19.96 27.25 -9.89
CA GLY A 527 18.83 26.45 -10.37
C GLY A 527 18.41 26.76 -11.81
N ASN A 528 19.29 27.34 -12.63
CA ASN A 528 18.98 27.68 -14.01
C ASN A 528 18.75 26.40 -14.83
N LYS A 529 17.50 26.16 -15.21
CA LYS A 529 17.11 24.96 -15.95
C LYS A 529 17.47 25.08 -17.44
N ASP A 530 18.47 24.34 -17.88
CA ASP A 530 18.77 24.15 -19.30
C ASP A 530 17.92 23.05 -19.96
N ILE A 531 17.90 23.02 -21.30
CA ILE A 531 17.29 21.94 -22.07
C ILE A 531 17.95 20.60 -21.68
N GLY A 532 17.16 19.70 -21.09
CA GLY A 532 17.61 18.36 -20.71
C GLY A 532 18.17 18.24 -19.29
N MET A 533 18.27 19.32 -18.51
CA MET A 533 18.74 19.29 -17.13
C MET A 533 17.55 19.31 -16.14
N GLN A 534 17.62 18.47 -15.10
CA GLN A 534 16.79 18.62 -13.91
C GLN A 534 17.56 19.38 -12.84
N VAL A 535 16.89 20.26 -12.11
CA VAL A 535 17.47 21.05 -11.02
C VAL A 535 16.69 20.80 -9.75
N HIS A 536 17.39 20.53 -8.67
CA HIS A 536 16.83 20.20 -7.37
C HIS A 536 17.66 20.85 -6.27
N LEU A 537 17.00 21.55 -5.35
CA LEU A 537 17.61 21.97 -4.10
C LEU A 537 16.77 21.39 -2.96
N HIS A 538 17.38 20.49 -2.18
CA HIS A 538 16.68 19.61 -1.27
C HIS A 538 17.42 19.52 0.06
N ARG A 539 16.71 19.70 1.18
CA ARG A 539 17.23 19.38 2.52
C ARG A 539 17.38 17.86 2.65
N GLY A 540 18.52 17.37 3.12
CA GLY A 540 18.85 15.94 3.18
C GLY A 540 20.07 15.58 2.35
N THR A 541 20.58 14.38 2.56
CA THR A 541 21.67 13.80 1.76
C THR A 541 21.13 12.74 0.81
N GLU A 542 21.99 12.14 -0.02
CA GLU A 542 21.59 10.99 -0.84
C GLU A 542 21.03 9.87 0.04
N LEU A 543 21.59 9.67 1.25
CA LEU A 543 21.15 8.65 2.21
C LEU A 543 19.68 8.85 2.65
N SER A 544 19.25 10.09 2.86
CA SER A 544 17.85 10.41 3.15
C SER A 544 16.93 10.13 1.95
N LEU A 545 17.39 10.38 0.73
CA LEU A 545 16.62 10.17 -0.50
C LEU A 545 16.44 8.68 -0.80
N ILE A 546 17.49 7.89 -0.63
CA ILE A 546 17.49 6.44 -0.89
C ILE A 546 16.79 5.62 0.19
N ALA A 547 16.46 6.20 1.35
CA ALA A 547 15.61 5.53 2.34
C ALA A 547 14.29 5.05 1.73
N GLY A 548 13.73 5.82 0.79
CA GLY A 548 12.50 5.49 0.08
C GLY A 548 12.66 4.54 -1.11
N LEU A 549 13.86 3.99 -1.35
CA LEU A 549 14.11 3.13 -2.51
C LEU A 549 13.60 1.71 -2.36
N ARG A 550 13.02 1.23 -3.46
CA ARG A 550 12.81 -0.20 -3.72
C ARG A 550 13.76 -0.64 -4.82
N SER A 551 14.08 -1.93 -4.85
CA SER A 551 14.88 -2.48 -5.95
C SER A 551 14.17 -2.31 -7.29
N THR A 552 14.93 -2.32 -8.39
CA THR A 552 14.36 -2.34 -9.75
C THR A 552 13.41 -3.53 -9.95
N THR A 553 13.69 -4.67 -9.30
CA THR A 553 12.80 -5.84 -9.34
C THR A 553 11.42 -5.52 -8.74
N GLU A 554 11.37 -4.99 -7.52
CA GLU A 554 10.11 -4.62 -6.88
C GLU A 554 9.39 -3.46 -7.56
N ALA A 555 10.16 -2.47 -8.03
CA ALA A 555 9.60 -1.22 -8.55
C ALA A 555 9.15 -1.33 -10.01
N ILE A 556 9.71 -2.24 -10.81
CA ILE A 556 9.45 -2.34 -12.25
C ILE A 556 9.07 -3.76 -12.65
N VAL A 557 9.93 -4.74 -12.38
CA VAL A 557 9.77 -6.10 -12.92
C VAL A 557 8.48 -6.73 -12.42
N ILE A 558 8.22 -6.68 -11.10
CA ILE A 558 7.04 -7.31 -10.50
C ILE A 558 5.73 -6.65 -10.94
N PRO A 559 5.56 -5.32 -10.90
CA PRO A 559 4.35 -4.68 -11.42
C PRO A 559 4.08 -5.02 -12.90
N ILE A 560 5.12 -5.03 -13.75
CA ILE A 560 4.97 -5.39 -15.17
C ILE A 560 4.58 -6.85 -15.33
N LEU A 561 5.22 -7.77 -14.62
CA LEU A 561 4.87 -9.19 -14.66
C LEU A 561 3.42 -9.39 -14.22
N MET A 562 3.00 -8.78 -13.11
CA MET A 562 1.63 -8.88 -12.60
C MET A 562 0.61 -8.27 -13.56
N LEU A 563 0.96 -7.16 -14.23
CA LEU A 563 0.14 -6.59 -15.28
C LEU A 563 -0.04 -7.58 -16.45
N VAL A 564 1.03 -8.22 -16.90
CA VAL A 564 0.95 -9.23 -17.96
C VAL A 564 0.06 -10.39 -17.51
N PHE A 565 0.29 -10.96 -16.33
CA PHE A 565 -0.54 -12.05 -15.79
C PHE A 565 -2.01 -11.66 -15.68
N SER A 566 -2.31 -10.43 -15.23
CA SER A 566 -3.68 -9.95 -15.13
C SER A 566 -4.40 -9.83 -16.47
N ALA A 567 -3.67 -9.64 -17.57
CA ALA A 567 -4.22 -9.47 -18.91
C ALA A 567 -4.40 -10.80 -19.66
N ILE A 568 -3.70 -11.87 -19.26
CA ILE A 568 -3.79 -13.18 -19.92
C ILE A 568 -5.23 -13.69 -20.08
N PRO A 569 -6.12 -13.62 -19.05
CA PRO A 569 -7.49 -14.11 -19.14
C PRO A 569 -8.40 -13.37 -20.14
N PHE A 570 -7.90 -12.30 -20.79
CA PHE A 570 -8.64 -11.57 -21.84
C PHE A 570 -8.12 -11.88 -23.25
N ILE A 571 -7.01 -12.60 -23.36
CA ILE A 571 -6.35 -12.95 -24.63
C ILE A 571 -6.78 -14.36 -25.09
N TRP A 572 -7.28 -15.16 -24.15
CA TRP A 572 -7.90 -16.46 -24.32
C TRP A 572 -9.33 -16.37 -23.78
#